data_AF-A0A6A9QIU6-F1
#
_entry.id   AF-A0A6A9QIU6-F1
#
_cell.length_a   1.000
_cell.length_b   1.000
_cell.length_c   1.000
_cell.angle_alpha   90.00
_cell.angle_beta   90.00
_cell.angle_gamma   90.00
#
_symmetry.space_group_name_H-M   'P 1'
#
loop_
_entity.id
_entity.type
_entity.pdbx_description
1 polymer ?
#
loop_
_entity_poly.entity_id
_entity_poly.type
_entity_poly.pdbx_seq_one_letter_code
_entity_poly.pdbx_strand_id
1 'polypeptide(L)'
;MEKDIVKESREVAEKIIKGEFRLTLAKYYLLWSTFPIVSFALYLINTRYPFLNYPIALFGYLYYNFKIFSDFSKIVERVYGIKKYNKYSDIIYTAVWSIPTAMIFIGYEFNYPYLALAGFAILGINYSFFVYFCLKKSFHDFHYYDLLVMMTFIAYIVSVGICVTLNICLTKIMWIPFTLSWIYASYASFMEVIEGE
;
A
#
# COMPACT_ATOMS: atom_id res chain seq x y z
N MET A 1 -17.80 34.97 16.97
CA MET A 1 -18.16 33.86 17.89
C MET A 1 -18.61 32.62 17.15
N GLU A 2 -19.78 32.60 16.48
CA GLU A 2 -20.25 31.40 15.76
C GLU A 2 -19.34 31.01 14.58
N LYS A 3 -18.83 31.99 13.83
CA LYS A 3 -17.83 31.77 12.77
C LYS A 3 -16.47 31.27 13.29
N ASP A 4 -16.11 31.62 14.51
CA ASP A 4 -14.83 31.22 15.12
C ASP A 4 -14.90 29.78 15.62
N ILE A 5 -16.03 29.40 16.22
CA ILE A 5 -16.30 28.01 16.67
C ILE A 5 -16.34 27.04 15.46
N VAL A 6 -16.97 27.46 14.36
CA VAL A 6 -17.01 26.65 13.12
C VAL A 6 -15.61 26.50 12.51
N LYS A 7 -14.78 27.54 12.58
CA LYS A 7 -13.40 27.50 12.08
C LYS A 7 -12.54 26.56 12.94
N GLU A 8 -12.60 26.70 14.25
CA GLU A 8 -11.86 25.86 15.20
C GLU A 8 -12.27 24.38 15.10
N SER A 9 -13.57 24.11 14.99
CA SER A 9 -14.09 22.74 14.79
C SER A 9 -13.58 22.11 13.48
N ARG A 10 -13.44 22.92 12.43
CA ARG A 10 -12.90 22.48 11.14
C ARG A 10 -11.41 22.18 11.22
N GLU A 11 -10.63 23.02 11.89
CA GLU A 11 -9.20 22.80 12.12
C GLU A 11 -8.95 21.51 12.91
N VAL A 12 -9.75 21.25 13.96
CA VAL A 12 -9.69 19.99 14.72
C VAL A 12 -10.05 18.79 13.85
N ALA A 13 -11.11 18.88 13.04
CA ALA A 13 -11.50 17.80 12.14
C ALA A 13 -10.44 17.52 11.07
N GLU A 14 -9.83 18.54 10.50
CA GLU A 14 -8.72 18.41 9.54
C GLU A 14 -7.51 17.72 10.19
N LYS A 15 -7.15 18.09 11.44
CA LYS A 15 -6.06 17.43 12.17
C LYS A 15 -6.32 15.94 12.42
N ILE A 16 -7.54 15.57 12.83
CA ILE A 16 -7.91 14.16 13.04
C ILE A 16 -7.81 13.37 11.73
N ILE A 17 -8.34 13.92 10.64
CA ILE A 17 -8.31 13.28 9.32
C ILE A 17 -6.87 13.08 8.83
N LYS A 18 -6.00 14.08 9.04
CA LYS A 18 -4.56 13.97 8.74
C LYS A 18 -3.89 12.87 9.54
N GLY A 19 -4.10 12.81 10.84
CA GLY A 19 -3.54 11.77 11.71
C GLY A 19 -4.00 10.36 11.30
N GLU A 20 -5.27 10.18 10.98
CA GLU A 20 -5.78 8.90 10.49
C GLU A 20 -5.20 8.52 9.11
N PHE A 21 -5.04 9.49 8.22
CA PHE A 21 -4.42 9.28 6.91
C PHE A 21 -2.96 8.81 7.06
N ARG A 22 -2.17 9.50 7.89
CA ARG A 22 -0.78 9.13 8.21
C ARG A 22 -0.70 7.74 8.82
N LEU A 23 -1.54 7.45 9.81
CA LEU A 23 -1.58 6.13 10.43
C LEU A 23 -1.87 5.02 9.41
N THR A 24 -2.69 5.31 8.41
CA THR A 24 -3.06 4.33 7.38
C THR A 24 -1.94 4.16 6.35
N LEU A 25 -1.23 5.24 5.98
CA LEU A 25 0.01 5.17 5.17
C LEU A 25 1.11 4.39 5.88
N ALA A 26 1.32 4.65 7.17
CA ALA A 26 2.29 3.93 7.98
C ALA A 26 2.04 2.42 7.97
N LYS A 27 0.78 2.00 8.16
CA LYS A 27 0.37 0.58 8.07
C LYS A 27 0.58 0.00 6.67
N TYR A 28 0.35 0.78 5.63
CA TYR A 28 0.56 0.36 4.24
C TYR A 28 2.04 0.13 3.93
N TYR A 29 2.91 1.08 4.30
CA TYR A 29 4.36 0.96 4.14
C TYR A 29 4.89 -0.25 4.91
N LEU A 30 4.40 -0.46 6.13
CA LEU A 30 4.75 -1.64 6.93
C LEU A 30 4.33 -2.93 6.24
N LEU A 31 3.08 -3.01 5.75
CA LEU A 31 2.59 -4.20 5.06
C LEU A 31 3.49 -4.55 3.87
N TRP A 32 3.84 -3.58 3.02
CA TRP A 32 4.72 -3.81 1.88
C TRP A 32 6.14 -4.21 2.29
N SER A 33 6.66 -3.66 3.39
CA SER A 33 7.94 -4.12 3.95
C SER A 33 7.93 -5.57 4.42
N THR A 34 6.77 -6.11 4.77
CA THR A 34 6.65 -7.52 5.18
C THR A 34 6.43 -8.48 4.03
N PHE A 35 6.01 -7.99 2.85
CA PHE A 35 5.90 -8.79 1.62
C PHE A 35 7.11 -9.70 1.43
N PRO A 36 8.35 -9.21 1.61
CA PRO A 36 9.51 -10.06 1.57
C PRO A 36 9.56 -11.28 2.45
N ILE A 37 9.30 -11.02 3.71
CA ILE A 37 9.44 -11.99 4.77
C ILE A 37 8.32 -13.02 4.62
N VAL A 38 7.12 -12.56 4.24
CA VAL A 38 5.97 -13.42 3.95
C VAL A 38 6.24 -14.31 2.74
N SER A 39 6.71 -13.76 1.61
CA SER A 39 7.06 -14.57 0.42
C SER A 39 8.18 -15.57 0.72
N PHE A 40 9.19 -15.19 1.50
CA PHE A 40 10.27 -16.09 1.89
C PHE A 40 9.80 -17.18 2.86
N ALA A 41 8.99 -16.83 3.87
CA ALA A 41 8.39 -17.79 4.79
C ALA A 41 7.47 -18.77 4.05
N LEU A 42 6.67 -18.27 3.10
CA LEU A 42 5.85 -19.09 2.21
C LEU A 42 6.69 -20.08 1.43
N TYR A 43 7.80 -19.63 0.81
CA TYR A 43 8.74 -20.50 0.11
C TYR A 43 9.31 -21.61 1.01
N LEU A 44 9.71 -21.30 2.24
CA LEU A 44 10.25 -22.29 3.19
C LEU A 44 9.19 -23.32 3.63
N ILE A 45 7.96 -22.87 3.89
CA ILE A 45 6.86 -23.71 4.37
C ILE A 45 6.27 -24.56 3.21
N ASN A 46 6.46 -24.15 1.96
CA ASN A 46 6.03 -24.85 0.75
C ASN A 46 6.73 -26.21 0.50
N THR A 47 7.71 -26.59 1.32
CA THR A 47 8.53 -27.80 1.10
C THR A 47 7.85 -29.12 1.48
N ARG A 48 6.77 -29.11 2.29
CA ARG A 48 6.07 -30.34 2.74
C ARG A 48 4.57 -30.43 2.42
N TYR A 49 3.83 -29.32 2.47
CA TYR A 49 2.38 -29.29 2.18
C TYR A 49 1.99 -28.02 1.41
N PRO A 50 2.40 -27.91 0.14
CA PRO A 50 2.27 -26.67 -0.62
C PRO A 50 0.82 -26.21 -0.82
N PHE A 51 -0.13 -27.16 -0.87
CA PHE A 51 -1.54 -26.86 -1.13
C PHE A 51 -2.32 -26.27 0.06
N LEU A 52 -1.80 -26.34 1.29
CA LEU A 52 -2.54 -25.94 2.50
C LEU A 52 -1.99 -24.68 3.16
N ASN A 53 -0.66 -24.57 3.25
CA ASN A 53 -0.03 -23.44 3.94
C ASN A 53 -0.02 -22.16 3.10
N TYR A 54 0.11 -22.33 1.77
CA TYR A 54 0.17 -21.22 0.83
C TYR A 54 -1.14 -20.43 0.75
N PRO A 55 -2.33 -21.05 0.61
CA PRO A 55 -3.59 -20.32 0.61
C PRO A 55 -3.88 -19.58 1.91
N ILE A 56 -3.49 -20.13 3.07
CA ILE A 56 -3.77 -19.53 4.39
C ILE A 56 -2.99 -18.22 4.57
N ALA A 57 -1.68 -18.24 4.29
CA ALA A 57 -0.85 -17.05 4.40
C ALA A 57 -1.18 -16.01 3.32
N LEU A 58 -1.48 -16.45 2.09
CA LEU A 58 -1.98 -15.56 1.03
C LEU A 58 -3.31 -14.92 1.43
N PHE A 59 -4.23 -15.67 2.02
CA PHE A 59 -5.51 -15.15 2.50
C PHE A 59 -5.32 -14.13 3.62
N GLY A 60 -4.43 -14.39 4.58
CA GLY A 60 -4.09 -13.43 5.63
C GLY A 60 -3.53 -12.12 5.08
N TYR A 61 -2.62 -12.20 4.10
CA TYR A 61 -2.04 -11.02 3.47
C TYR A 61 -3.09 -10.24 2.67
N LEU A 62 -3.89 -10.92 1.85
CA LEU A 62 -4.98 -10.29 1.08
C LEU A 62 -6.05 -9.67 2.00
N TYR A 63 -6.37 -10.33 3.12
CA TYR A 63 -7.31 -9.80 4.12
C TYR A 63 -6.78 -8.52 4.78
N TYR A 64 -5.51 -8.50 5.18
CA TYR A 64 -4.92 -7.33 5.82
C TYR A 64 -4.74 -6.17 4.84
N ASN A 65 -4.36 -6.48 3.60
CA ASN A 65 -4.33 -5.54 2.48
C ASN A 65 -5.73 -4.94 2.25
N PHE A 66 -6.78 -5.77 2.18
CA PHE A 66 -8.18 -5.34 2.10
C PHE A 66 -8.59 -4.41 3.24
N LYS A 67 -8.22 -4.75 4.49
CA LYS A 67 -8.54 -3.93 5.66
C LYS A 67 -7.93 -2.53 5.56
N ILE A 68 -6.64 -2.44 5.23
CA ILE A 68 -5.95 -1.14 5.06
C ILE A 68 -6.62 -0.31 3.97
N PHE A 69 -6.96 -0.93 2.83
CA PHE A 69 -7.62 -0.22 1.74
C PHE A 69 -9.05 0.23 2.06
N SER A 70 -9.81 -0.57 2.82
CA SER A 70 -11.12 -0.17 3.32
C SER A 70 -11.02 1.01 4.27
N ASP A 71 -10.01 1.05 5.13
CA ASP A 71 -9.80 2.18 6.04
C ASP A 71 -9.38 3.44 5.26
N PHE A 72 -8.56 3.29 4.22
CA PHE A 72 -8.25 4.39 3.30
C PHE A 72 -9.48 4.93 2.55
N SER A 73 -10.33 4.07 2.00
CA SER A 73 -11.49 4.54 1.23
C SER A 73 -12.40 5.41 2.10
N LYS A 74 -12.61 5.03 3.36
CA LYS A 74 -13.36 5.81 4.36
C LYS A 74 -12.71 7.17 4.66
N ILE A 75 -11.38 7.25 4.65
CA ILE A 75 -10.66 8.51 4.86
C ILE A 75 -10.84 9.43 3.64
N VAL A 76 -10.67 8.89 2.43
CA VAL A 76 -10.90 9.63 1.18
C VAL A 76 -12.34 10.14 1.11
N GLU A 77 -13.33 9.31 1.40
CA GLU A 77 -14.75 9.72 1.43
C GLU A 77 -14.98 10.91 2.37
N ARG A 78 -14.41 10.86 3.59
CA ARG A 78 -14.50 11.96 4.57
C ARG A 78 -13.82 13.24 4.07
N VAL A 79 -12.65 13.15 3.45
CA VAL A 79 -11.90 14.31 2.91
C VAL A 79 -12.64 14.99 1.75
N TYR A 80 -13.31 14.22 0.89
CA TYR A 80 -13.98 14.76 -0.29
C TYR A 80 -15.47 15.04 -0.08
N GLY A 81 -16.03 14.69 1.08
CA GLY A 81 -17.48 14.77 1.31
C GLY A 81 -18.27 13.92 0.32
N ILE A 82 -17.62 12.93 -0.30
CA ILE A 82 -18.26 12.03 -1.25
C ILE A 82 -19.08 11.05 -0.40
N LYS A 83 -20.36 11.37 -0.21
CA LYS A 83 -21.32 10.38 0.30
C LYS A 83 -21.31 9.20 -0.67
N LYS A 84 -21.11 7.98 -0.14
CA LYS A 84 -21.24 6.74 -0.89
C LYS A 84 -22.48 6.79 -1.76
N TYR A 85 -22.27 6.85 -3.07
CA TYR A 85 -23.37 6.69 -4.01
C TYR A 85 -23.79 5.21 -4.13
N ASN A 86 -23.04 4.25 -3.56
CA ASN A 86 -23.48 2.86 -3.48
C ASN A 86 -22.57 1.96 -2.63
N LYS A 87 -23.11 0.91 -1.99
CA LYS A 87 -22.35 -0.18 -1.33
C LYS A 87 -21.29 -0.82 -2.25
N TYR A 88 -21.47 -0.69 -3.56
CA TYR A 88 -20.56 -1.20 -4.59
C TYR A 88 -19.26 -0.39 -4.74
N SER A 89 -19.17 0.86 -4.25
CA SER A 89 -17.93 1.63 -4.35
C SER A 89 -16.81 0.98 -3.54
N ASP A 90 -17.08 0.54 -2.32
CA ASP A 90 -16.11 -0.17 -1.48
C ASP A 90 -15.60 -1.44 -2.16
N ILE A 91 -16.50 -2.18 -2.80
CA ILE A 91 -16.20 -3.43 -3.49
C ILE A 91 -15.30 -3.15 -4.70
N ILE A 92 -15.58 -2.09 -5.47
CA ILE A 92 -14.78 -1.69 -6.63
C ILE A 92 -13.38 -1.23 -6.18
N TYR A 93 -13.31 -0.33 -5.20
CA TYR A 93 -12.02 0.11 -4.64
C TYR A 93 -11.22 -1.08 -4.12
N THR A 94 -11.86 -2.00 -3.40
CA THR A 94 -11.25 -3.23 -2.92
C THR A 94 -10.70 -4.10 -4.04
N ALA A 95 -11.49 -4.33 -5.09
CA ALA A 95 -11.10 -5.17 -6.22
C ALA A 95 -9.88 -4.60 -6.95
N VAL A 96 -9.85 -3.27 -7.11
CA VAL A 96 -8.76 -2.54 -7.77
C VAL A 96 -7.40 -2.77 -7.08
N TRP A 97 -7.36 -3.03 -5.77
CA TRP A 97 -6.11 -3.26 -5.03
C TRP A 97 -5.79 -4.72 -4.71
N SER A 98 -6.82 -5.52 -4.43
CA SER A 98 -6.66 -6.94 -4.07
C SER A 98 -6.38 -7.84 -5.28
N ILE A 99 -6.99 -7.55 -6.44
CA ILE A 99 -6.77 -8.34 -7.68
C ILE A 99 -5.31 -8.24 -8.14
N PRO A 100 -4.70 -7.04 -8.26
CA PRO A 100 -3.30 -6.94 -8.68
C PRO A 100 -2.34 -7.58 -7.68
N THR A 101 -2.63 -7.47 -6.39
CA THR A 101 -1.87 -8.15 -5.33
C THR A 101 -1.91 -9.67 -5.53
N ALA A 102 -3.09 -10.24 -5.76
CA ALA A 102 -3.22 -11.67 -6.05
C ALA A 102 -2.49 -12.08 -7.34
N MET A 103 -2.53 -11.27 -8.39
CA MET A 103 -1.79 -11.50 -9.64
C MET A 103 -0.28 -11.53 -9.40
N ILE A 104 0.26 -10.66 -8.55
CA ILE A 104 1.68 -10.66 -8.16
C ILE A 104 2.05 -11.98 -7.49
N PHE A 105 1.28 -12.41 -6.48
CA PHE A 105 1.54 -13.65 -5.74
C PHE A 105 1.47 -14.88 -6.64
N ILE A 106 0.37 -15.05 -7.38
CA ILE A 106 0.18 -16.18 -8.30
C ILE A 106 1.27 -16.14 -9.38
N GLY A 107 1.60 -14.95 -9.89
CA GLY A 107 2.63 -14.77 -10.90
C GLY A 107 4.03 -15.20 -10.45
N TYR A 108 4.43 -14.88 -9.22
CA TYR A 108 5.71 -15.32 -8.68
C TYR A 108 5.75 -16.82 -8.38
N GLU A 109 4.69 -17.35 -7.79
CA GLU A 109 4.71 -18.70 -7.21
C GLU A 109 4.50 -19.79 -8.25
N PHE A 110 3.68 -19.52 -9.27
CA PHE A 110 3.50 -20.43 -10.41
C PHE A 110 4.45 -20.11 -11.57
N ASN A 111 5.42 -19.22 -11.37
CA ASN A 111 6.39 -18.79 -12.37
C ASN A 111 5.71 -18.30 -13.66
N TYR A 112 4.66 -17.48 -13.50
CA TYR A 112 3.99 -16.73 -14.57
C TYR A 112 4.47 -15.27 -14.55
N PRO A 113 5.64 -14.98 -15.13
CA PRO A 113 6.30 -13.68 -14.98
C PRO A 113 5.50 -12.51 -15.56
N TYR A 114 4.76 -12.74 -16.66
CA TYR A 114 3.89 -11.71 -17.25
C TYR A 114 2.66 -11.40 -16.39
N LEU A 115 2.14 -12.38 -15.65
CA LEU A 115 1.04 -12.17 -14.70
C LEU A 115 1.52 -11.33 -13.52
N ALA A 116 2.71 -11.64 -12.99
CA ALA A 116 3.34 -10.84 -11.94
C ALA A 116 3.57 -9.39 -12.41
N LEU A 117 4.11 -9.21 -13.61
CA LEU A 117 4.36 -7.90 -14.21
C LEU A 117 3.07 -7.08 -14.39
N ALA A 118 2.00 -7.72 -14.87
CA ALA A 118 0.69 -7.07 -15.00
C ALA A 118 0.12 -6.66 -13.64
N GLY A 119 0.23 -7.52 -12.63
CA GLY A 119 -0.16 -7.19 -11.25
C GLY A 119 0.62 -5.98 -10.71
N PHE A 120 1.94 -5.93 -10.92
CA PHE A 120 2.77 -4.79 -10.52
C PHE A 120 2.41 -3.50 -11.25
N ALA A 121 2.16 -3.56 -12.56
CA ALA A 121 1.78 -2.40 -13.35
C ALA A 121 0.44 -1.82 -12.87
N ILE A 122 -0.58 -2.67 -12.71
CA ILE A 122 -1.90 -2.23 -12.24
C ILE A 122 -1.79 -1.64 -10.83
N LEU A 123 -1.06 -2.30 -9.93
CA LEU A 123 -0.89 -1.82 -8.56
C LEU A 123 -0.08 -0.51 -8.49
N GLY A 124 0.94 -0.34 -9.32
CA GLY A 124 1.70 0.90 -9.45
C GLY A 124 0.87 2.06 -9.99
N ILE A 125 0.00 1.81 -10.97
CA ILE A 125 -0.96 2.81 -11.47
C ILE A 125 -1.93 3.22 -10.36
N ASN A 126 -2.50 2.25 -9.63
CA ASN A 126 -3.42 2.53 -8.53
C ASN A 126 -2.74 3.31 -7.40
N TYR A 127 -1.51 2.93 -7.03
CA TYR A 127 -0.71 3.67 -6.06
C TYR A 127 -0.40 5.09 -6.50
N SER A 128 0.01 5.28 -7.76
CA SER A 128 0.31 6.61 -8.29
C SER A 128 -0.93 7.49 -8.35
N PHE A 129 -2.07 6.94 -8.78
CA PHE A 129 -3.35 7.65 -8.80
C PHE A 129 -3.81 8.00 -7.38
N PHE A 130 -3.64 7.08 -6.43
CA PHE A 130 -3.96 7.29 -5.02
C PHE A 130 -3.11 8.38 -4.37
N VAL A 131 -1.79 8.30 -4.53
CA VAL A 131 -0.82 9.32 -4.08
C VAL A 131 -1.22 10.65 -4.69
N TYR A 132 -1.42 10.69 -6.01
CA TYR A 132 -1.82 11.91 -6.70
C TYR A 132 -3.12 12.50 -6.14
N PHE A 133 -4.21 11.73 -6.01
CA PHE A 133 -5.48 12.30 -5.53
C PHE A 133 -5.40 12.70 -4.07
N CYS A 134 -4.96 11.81 -3.17
CA CYS A 134 -4.96 12.06 -1.74
C CYS A 134 -3.95 13.14 -1.34
N LEU A 135 -2.77 13.17 -1.97
CA LEU A 135 -1.73 14.16 -1.65
C LEU A 135 -1.91 15.46 -2.42
N LYS A 136 -2.54 15.49 -3.59
CA LYS A 136 -2.82 16.76 -4.30
C LYS A 136 -3.71 17.70 -3.51
N LYS A 137 -4.61 17.18 -2.67
CA LYS A 137 -5.43 18.00 -1.78
C LYS A 137 -4.69 18.41 -0.49
N SER A 138 -3.62 17.69 -0.14
CA SER A 138 -2.80 17.89 1.06
C SER A 138 -1.33 18.20 0.74
N PHE A 139 -1.00 18.93 -0.35
CA PHE A 139 0.41 19.13 -0.76
C PHE A 139 1.33 19.70 0.35
N HIS A 140 0.77 20.25 1.43
CA HIS A 140 1.51 20.65 2.62
C HIS A 140 1.99 19.50 3.52
N ASP A 141 1.47 18.28 3.37
CA ASP A 141 1.84 17.13 4.22
C ASP A 141 2.73 16.11 3.48
N PHE A 142 3.04 16.25 2.18
CA PHE A 142 3.87 15.25 1.50
C PHE A 142 5.33 15.32 1.99
N HIS A 143 5.80 14.25 2.64
CA HIS A 143 7.12 14.21 3.24
C HIS A 143 8.14 13.48 2.38
N TYR A 144 9.43 13.70 2.64
CA TYR A 144 10.52 13.07 1.90
C TYR A 144 10.47 11.53 1.98
N TYR A 145 9.97 10.95 3.07
CA TYR A 145 9.85 9.51 3.20
C TYR A 145 8.70 8.94 2.34
N ASP A 146 7.65 9.72 2.05
CA ASP A 146 6.60 9.34 1.09
C ASP A 146 7.18 9.26 -0.32
N LEU A 147 8.05 10.22 -0.67
CA LEU A 147 8.80 10.24 -1.93
C LEU A 147 9.74 9.04 -2.04
N LEU A 148 10.45 8.72 -0.95
CA LEU A 148 11.33 7.56 -0.88
C LEU A 148 10.56 6.26 -1.14
N VAL A 149 9.39 6.08 -0.52
CA VAL A 149 8.52 4.92 -0.79
C VAL A 149 8.12 4.89 -2.26
N MET A 150 7.69 6.02 -2.83
CA MET A 150 7.26 6.07 -4.22
C MET A 150 8.39 5.72 -5.19
N MET A 151 9.59 6.26 -4.98
CA MET A 151 10.77 5.97 -5.79
C MET A 151 11.18 4.49 -5.69
N THR A 152 11.23 3.94 -4.48
CA THR A 152 11.58 2.53 -4.26
C THR A 152 10.51 1.58 -4.80
N PHE A 153 9.23 1.97 -4.76
CA PHE A 153 8.14 1.21 -5.37
C PHE A 153 8.23 1.17 -6.89
N ILE A 154 8.49 2.32 -7.53
CA ILE A 154 8.70 2.42 -8.98
C ILE A 154 9.94 1.62 -9.39
N ALA A 155 11.05 1.79 -8.66
CA ALA A 155 12.29 1.05 -8.92
C ALA A 155 12.07 -0.46 -8.80
N TYR A 156 11.25 -0.91 -7.84
CA TYR A 156 10.87 -2.30 -7.72
C TYR A 156 10.09 -2.79 -8.95
N ILE A 157 9.04 -2.10 -9.38
CA ILE A 157 8.27 -2.47 -10.59
C ILE A 157 9.18 -2.56 -11.83
N VAL A 158 10.04 -1.55 -12.03
CA VAL A 158 11.00 -1.53 -13.14
C VAL A 158 11.96 -2.72 -13.04
N SER A 159 12.48 -3.00 -11.84
CA SER A 159 13.36 -4.15 -11.61
C SER A 159 12.67 -5.48 -11.94
N VAL A 160 11.39 -5.64 -11.59
CA VAL A 160 10.60 -6.83 -11.94
C VAL A 160 10.46 -6.93 -13.45
N GLY A 161 10.12 -5.84 -14.15
CA GLY A 161 10.06 -5.80 -15.60
C GLY A 161 11.36 -6.25 -16.25
N ILE A 162 12.49 -5.71 -15.80
CA ILE A 162 13.83 -6.11 -16.28
C ILE A 162 14.11 -7.59 -15.99
N CYS A 163 13.79 -8.08 -14.79
CA CYS A 163 13.98 -9.49 -14.43
C CYS A 163 13.16 -10.43 -15.32
N VAL A 164 11.91 -10.07 -15.59
CA VAL A 164 11.00 -10.82 -16.45
C VAL A 164 11.48 -10.82 -17.91
N THR A 165 11.88 -9.66 -18.43
CA THR A 165 12.27 -9.52 -19.85
C THR A 165 13.65 -10.08 -20.14
N LEU A 166 14.61 -9.91 -19.22
CA LEU A 166 16.01 -10.30 -19.43
C LEU A 166 16.38 -11.62 -18.73
N ASN A 167 15.46 -12.22 -17.97
CA ASN A 167 15.68 -13.44 -17.18
C ASN A 167 16.87 -13.33 -16.19
N ILE A 168 17.04 -12.15 -15.59
CA ILE A 168 18.11 -11.84 -14.61
C ILE A 168 17.47 -11.75 -13.21
N CYS A 169 18.14 -12.25 -12.17
CA CYS A 169 17.61 -12.26 -10.80
C CYS A 169 18.02 -11.01 -9.98
N LEU A 170 17.72 -9.81 -10.48
CA LEU A 170 18.05 -8.53 -9.82
C LEU A 170 17.18 -8.23 -8.58
N THR A 171 15.96 -8.75 -8.55
CA THR A 171 14.95 -8.49 -7.50
C THR A 171 15.40 -8.89 -6.11
N LYS A 172 16.23 -9.95 -5.97
CA LYS A 172 16.72 -10.43 -4.66
C LYS A 172 17.71 -9.45 -4.00
N ILE A 173 18.52 -8.75 -4.79
CA ILE A 173 19.57 -7.84 -4.30
C ILE A 173 18.97 -6.48 -3.95
N MET A 174 18.07 -5.97 -4.80
CA MET A 174 17.45 -4.66 -4.59
C MET A 174 16.38 -4.65 -3.50
N TRP A 175 16.04 -5.81 -2.95
CA TRP A 175 14.94 -5.94 -2.01
C TRP A 175 15.20 -5.36 -0.62
N ILE A 176 16.40 -5.59 -0.11
CA ILE A 176 16.83 -5.14 1.21
C ILE A 176 16.72 -3.60 1.32
N PRO A 177 17.31 -2.81 0.40
CA PRO A 177 17.20 -1.35 0.49
C PRO A 177 15.75 -0.86 0.33
N PHE A 178 14.92 -1.51 -0.48
CA PHE A 178 13.50 -1.14 -0.61
C PHE A 178 12.72 -1.43 0.66
N THR A 179 12.91 -2.60 1.24
CA THR A 179 12.27 -3.02 2.50
C THR A 179 12.65 -2.08 3.64
N LEU A 180 13.94 -1.74 3.79
CA LEU A 180 14.41 -0.79 4.80
C LEU A 180 13.80 0.60 4.61
N SER A 181 13.70 1.05 3.36
CA SER A 181 13.05 2.34 3.03
C SER A 181 11.58 2.36 3.44
N TRP A 182 10.85 1.26 3.21
CA TRP A 182 9.43 1.14 3.58
C TRP A 182 9.23 1.03 5.10
N ILE A 183 10.11 0.30 5.82
CA ILE A 183 10.10 0.27 7.29
C ILE A 183 10.34 1.66 7.86
N TYR A 184 11.35 2.36 7.33
CA TYR A 184 11.69 3.71 7.76
C TYR A 184 10.54 4.69 7.54
N ALA A 185 9.93 4.70 6.35
CA ALA A 185 8.80 5.56 6.05
C ALA A 185 7.57 5.21 6.91
N SER A 186 7.35 3.93 7.19
CA SER A 186 6.32 3.50 8.14
C SER A 186 6.56 4.09 9.53
N TYR A 187 7.77 3.96 10.05
CA TYR A 187 8.14 4.49 11.35
C TYR A 187 7.99 6.02 11.41
N ALA A 188 8.55 6.75 10.43
CA ALA A 188 8.43 8.20 10.35
C ALA A 188 6.97 8.66 10.35
N SER A 189 6.13 8.01 9.54
CA SER A 189 4.69 8.33 9.50
C SER A 189 3.94 7.95 10.78
N PHE A 190 4.37 6.94 11.55
CA PHE A 190 3.82 6.67 12.88
C PHE A 190 4.22 7.73 13.90
N MET A 191 5.47 8.18 13.86
CA MET A 191 5.98 9.18 14.80
C MET A 191 5.25 10.50 14.65
N GLU A 192 4.92 10.95 13.44
CA GLU A 192 4.11 12.17 13.24
C GLU A 192 2.76 12.11 13.96
N VAL A 193 2.11 10.94 13.95
CA VAL A 193 0.82 10.75 14.63
C VAL A 193 0.98 10.75 16.16
N ILE A 194 2.09 10.21 16.67
CA ILE A 194 2.38 10.10 18.11
C ILE A 194 2.86 11.44 18.68
N GLU A 195 3.74 12.13 17.96
CA GLU A 195 4.33 13.42 18.35
C GLU A 195 3.34 14.58 18.13
N GLY A 196 2.27 14.33 17.37
CA GLY A 196 1.10 15.21 17.32
C GLY A 196 1.32 16.46 16.48
N GLU A 197 2.10 16.37 15.40
CA GLU A 197 2.09 17.40 14.33
C GLU A 197 0.67 17.59 13.77
#